data_AF-A0A1D8P5X6-F1
#
_entry.id   AF-A0A1D8P5X6-F1
#
_cell.length_a   1.000
_cell.length_b   1.000
_cell.length_c   1.000
_cell.angle_alpha   90.00
_cell.angle_beta   90.00
_cell.angle_gamma   90.00
#
_symmetry.space_group_name_H-M   'P 1'
#
loop_
_entity.id
_entity.type
_entity.pdbx_description
1 polymer ?
#
loop_
_entity_poly.entity_id
_entity_poly.type
_entity_poly.pdbx_seq_one_letter_code
_entity_poly.pdbx_strand_id
1 'polypeptide(L)' 'MKFEIIYTNNKAITTFKDDIGGYEILKAFTEIIDYIDLDNLKYIIFDYSNITSFTIPPDYIKTLKTFTQFPS' A
#
# COMPACT_ATOMS: atom_id res chain seq x y z
N MET A 1 4.81 -13.65 3.60
CA MET A 1 4.08 -12.49 3.04
C MET A 1 4.98 -11.84 1.99
N LYS A 2 4.43 -11.44 0.85
CA LYS A 2 5.20 -10.76 -0.22
C LYS A 2 5.53 -9.30 0.08
N PHE A 3 5.05 -8.80 1.22
CA PHE A 3 5.37 -7.50 1.75
C PHE A 3 5.46 -7.56 3.28
N GLU A 4 6.09 -6.56 3.85
CA GLU A 4 6.16 -6.29 5.29
C GLU A 4 5.61 -4.90 5.54
N ILE A 5 4.87 -4.73 6.63
CA ILE A 5 4.33 -3.43 7.02
C ILE A 5 4.93 -3.02 8.36
N ILE A 6 5.57 -1.85 8.38
CA ILE A 6 6.11 -1.23 9.57
C ILE A 6 5.31 0.03 9.88
N TYR A 7 4.85 0.12 11.12
CA TYR A 7 4.18 1.29 11.64
C TYR A 7 5.12 2.09 12.53
N THR A 8 5.32 3.36 12.19
CA THR A 8 6.15 4.27 12.97
C THR A 8 5.53 5.66 13.02
N ASN A 9 5.28 6.14 14.24
CA ASN A 9 4.61 7.39 14.53
C ASN A 9 3.21 7.48 13.89
N ASN A 10 3.14 8.05 12.69
CA ASN A 10 1.94 8.31 11.90
C ASN A 10 2.10 7.86 10.45
N LYS A 11 2.99 6.89 10.21
CA LYS A 11 3.33 6.38 8.90
C LYS A 11 3.19 4.87 8.88
N ALA A 12 2.58 4.36 7.82
CA ALA A 12 2.65 2.98 7.40
C ALA A 12 3.67 2.85 6.26
N ILE A 13 4.65 1.98 6.43
CA ILE A 13 5.65 1.68 5.40
C ILE A 13 5.47 0.23 5.01
N THR A 14 5.05 0.00 3.77
CA THR A 14 4.91 -1.33 3.18
C THR A 14 6.10 -1.59 2.27
N THR A 15 7.02 -2.46 2.68
CA THR A 15 8.14 -2.91 1.86
C THR A 15 7.78 -4.21 1.17
N PHE A 16 7.74 -4.19 -0.17
CA PHE A 16 7.52 -5.39 -0.97
C PHE A 16 8.84 -6.16 -1.14
N LYS A 17 8.80 -7.47 -0.95
CA LYS A 17 9.99 -8.34 -0.89
C LYS A 17 10.25 -9.14 -2.17
N ASP A 18 9.23 -9.25 -3.02
CA ASP A 18 9.26 -9.96 -4.30
C ASP A 18 8.48 -9.18 -5.35
N ASP A 19 8.51 -9.64 -6.60
CA ASP A 19 7.74 -9.08 -7.71
C ASP A 19 6.26 -8.93 -7.36
N ILE A 20 5.76 -7.72 -7.60
CA ILE A 20 4.42 -7.28 -7.19
C ILE A 20 3.45 -7.59 -8.32
N GLY A 21 2.58 -8.56 -8.07
CA GLY A 21 1.40 -8.80 -8.91
C GLY A 21 0.37 -7.67 -8.72
N GLY A 22 -0.48 -7.47 -9.73
CA GLY A 22 -1.36 -6.30 -9.79
C GLY A 22 -2.20 -5.99 -8.54
N TYR A 23 -2.57 -7.00 -7.75
CA TYR A 23 -3.42 -6.82 -6.58
C TYR A 23 -2.68 -6.78 -5.23
N GLU A 24 -1.35 -6.93 -5.21
CA GLU A 24 -0.57 -6.97 -3.95
C GLU A 24 -0.59 -5.63 -3.21
N ILE A 25 -0.63 -4.51 -3.94
CA ILE A 25 -0.72 -3.18 -3.30
C ILE A 25 -2.09 -2.97 -2.67
N LEU A 26 -3.16 -3.42 -3.34
CA LEU A 26 -4.52 -3.35 -2.77
C LEU A 26 -4.61 -4.20 -1.51
N LYS A 27 -3.99 -5.38 -1.52
CA LYS A 27 -3.91 -6.25 -0.34
C LYS A 27 -3.15 -5.59 0.80
N ALA A 28 -1.98 -5.00 0.52
CA ALA A 28 -1.22 -4.25 1.52
C ALA A 28 -2.01 -3.06 2.07
N PHE A 29 -2.75 -2.35 1.21
CA PHE A 29 -3.62 -1.26 1.64
C PHE A 29 -4.76 -1.75 2.54
N THR A 30 -5.39 -2.87 2.20
CA THR A 30 -6.45 -3.49 3.04
C THR A 30 -5.90 -3.90 4.41
N GLU A 31 -4.70 -4.48 4.45
CA GLU A 31 -4.05 -4.81 5.72
C GLU A 31 -3.72 -3.54 6.53
N ILE A 32 -3.25 -2.46 5.90
CA ILE A 32 -3.03 -1.17 6.59
C ILE A 32 -4.33 -0.66 7.25
N ILE A 33 -5.45 -0.66 6.54
CA ILE A 33 -6.71 -0.14 7.08
C ILE A 33 -7.33 -1.05 8.16
N ASP A 34 -7.10 -2.37 8.09
CA ASP A 34 -7.62 -3.33 9.07
C ASP A 34 -6.85 -3.28 10.40
N TYR A 35 -5.55 -2.95 10.35
CA TYR A 35 -4.66 -3.05 11.51
C TYR A 35 -4.29 -1.71 12.16
N ILE A 36 -4.68 -0.56 11.58
CA ILE A 36 -4.30 0.77 12.07
C ILE A 36 -5.51 1.67 12.27
N ASP A 37 -5.46 2.46 13.33
CA ASP A 37 -6.29 3.64 13.48
C ASP A 37 -5.95 4.71 12.41
N LEU A 38 -6.84 4.82 11.42
CA LEU A 38 -6.70 5.75 10.30
C LEU A 38 -6.72 7.21 10.73
N ASP A 39 -7.31 7.55 11.88
CA ASP A 39 -7.39 8.94 12.35
C ASP A 39 -6.01 9.53 12.67
N ASN A 40 -5.05 8.65 12.98
CA ASN A 40 -3.67 9.02 13.31
C ASN A 40 -2.68 8.76 12.16
N LEU A 41 -3.12 8.19 11.04
CA LEU A 41 -2.29 7.87 9.89
C LEU A 41 -2.15 9.08 8.95
N LYS A 42 -0.94 9.64 8.84
CA LYS A 42 -0.67 10.76 7.92
C LYS A 42 -0.12 10.33 6.57
N TYR A 43 0.63 9.22 6.53
CA TYR A 43 1.30 8.77 5.32
C TYR A 43 1.26 7.27 5.15
N ILE A 44 1.04 6.83 3.91
CA ILE A 44 1.26 5.46 3.48
C ILE A 44 2.40 5.50 2.45
N ILE A 45 3.46 4.75 2.73
CA ILE A 45 4.64 4.65 1.88
C ILE A 45 4.69 3.22 1.35
N PHE A 46 4.66 3.09 0.04
CA PHE A 46 4.91 1.83 -0.66
C PHE A 46 6.36 1.81 -1.10
N ASP A 47 7.18 0.97 -0.47
CA ASP A 47 8.59 0.79 -0.74
C ASP A 47 8.81 -0.39 -1.71
N TYR A 48 9.30 -0.01 -2.89
CA TYR A 48 9.54 -0.88 -4.03
C TYR A 48 11.03 -1.22 -4.21
N SER A 49 11.90 -0.89 -3.25
CA SER A 49 13.36 -0.98 -3.42
C SER A 49 13.89 -2.38 -3.74
N ASN A 50 13.13 -3.43 -3.38
CA ASN A 50 13.52 -4.83 -3.60
C ASN A 50 12.81 -5.51 -4.78
N ILE A 51 12.04 -4.77 -5.57
CA ILE A 51 11.28 -5.37 -6.68
C ILE A 51 12.06 -5.29 -7.99
N THR A 52 12.07 -6.38 -8.74
CA THR A 52 12.71 -6.44 -10.06
C THR A 52 11.75 -6.14 -11.20
N SER A 53 10.44 -6.39 -11.00
CA SER A 53 9.40 -6.04 -11.95
C SER A 53 8.14 -5.53 -11.24
N PHE A 54 7.54 -4.49 -11.83
CA PHE A 54 6.27 -3.93 -11.37
C PHE A 54 5.32 -3.78 -12.55
N THR A 55 4.17 -4.45 -12.47
CA THR A 55 3.08 -4.24 -13.40
C THR A 55 1.97 -3.51 -12.68
N ILE A 56 1.84 -2.20 -12.96
CA ILE A 56 0.68 -1.42 -12.50
C ILE A 56 -0.56 -1.99 -13.19
N PRO A 57 -1.59 -2.45 -12.45
CA PRO A 57 -2.86 -2.80 -13.05
C PRO A 57 -3.43 -1.64 -13.86
N PRO A 58 -4.13 -1.90 -14.96
CA PRO A 58 -5.04 -0.91 -15.54
C PRO A 58 -5.94 -0.34 -14.43
N ASP A 59 -6.16 0.97 -14.42
CA ASP A 59 -7.01 1.68 -13.46
C ASP A 59 -6.52 1.72 -11.99
N TYR A 60 -5.28 1.33 -11.68
CA TYR A 60 -4.74 1.32 -10.31
C TYR A 60 -4.95 2.61 -9.51
N ILE A 61 -4.65 3.78 -10.08
CA ILE A 61 -4.87 5.08 -9.41
C ILE A 61 -6.35 5.33 -9.13
N LYS A 62 -7.22 4.91 -10.05
CA LYS A 62 -8.67 5.03 -9.90
C LYS A 62 -9.16 4.11 -8.77
N THR A 63 -8.69 2.86 -8.74
CA THR A 63 -9.00 1.91 -7.65
C THR A 63 -8.55 2.45 -6.30
N LEU A 64 -7.31 2.94 -6.17
CA LEU A 64 -6.84 3.54 -4.92
C LEU A 64 -7.70 4.72 -4.47
N LYS A 65 -8.02 5.66 -5.38
CA LYS A 65 -8.91 6.78 -5.06
C LYS A 65 -10.28 6.33 -4.56
N THR A 66 -10.85 5.27 -5.15
CA THR A 66 -12.12 4.69 -4.71
C THR A 66 -12.02 4.08 -3.31
N PHE A 67 -10.93 3.37 -3.00
CA PHE A 67 -10.74 2.72 -1.69
C PHE A 67 -10.36 3.68 -0.57
N THR A 68 -9.57 4.72 -0.87
CA THR A 68 -9.04 5.63 0.14
C THR A 68 -9.94 6.83 0.43
N GLN A 69 -10.96 7.07 -0.40
CA GLN A 69 -11.75 8.30 -0.41
C GLN A 69 -10.89 9.58 -0.45
N PHE A 70 -9.66 9.52 -1.02
CA PHE A 70 -8.82 10.71 -1.13
C PHE A 70 -9.56 11.76 -1.99
N PRO A 71 -9.79 12.98 -1.48
CA PRO A 71 -10.43 14.03 -2.27
C PRO A 71 -9.59 14.35 -3.52
N SER A 72 -10.29 14.71 -4.59
CA SER A 72 -9.71 15.01 -5.90
C SER A 72 -8.91 16.31 -5.90
#